data_AF-M4BDA0-F1
#
_entry.id   AF-M4BDA0-F1
#
_cell.length_a   1.000
_cell.length_b   1.000
_cell.length_c   1.000
_cell.angle_alpha   90.00
_cell.angle_beta   90.00
_cell.angle_gamma   90.00
#
_symmetry.space_group_name_H-M   'P 1'
#
loop_
_entity.id
_entity.type
_entity.pdbx_description
1 polymer ?
#
loop_
_entity_poly.entity_id
_entity_poly.type
_entity_poly.pdbx_seq_one_letter_code
_entity_poly.pdbx_strand_id
1 'polypeptide(L)'
;MDFLRQVAVDLHALRTEAKRKYPVVKEAVDRALEVLPLLQQQYAALVRTERLAPGPGHSFFQSESVLRPFLLTCNHTNASHKILVLALSSIQRLVSWDAIEPASVGSILRVLQIQAEKTAYTDVQVKLLQTVLQLMTLAYEATNRDKGAAVKRTGQHVLGTESLFNE
;
A
#
# COMPACT_ATOMS: atom_id res chain seq x y z
N MET A 1 -1.13 14.32 10.22
CA MET A 1 -1.68 13.50 9.12
C MET A 1 -2.33 12.26 9.69
N ASP A 2 -3.56 11.99 9.31
CA ASP A 2 -4.29 10.83 9.81
C ASP A 2 -3.77 9.49 9.28
N PHE A 3 -3.20 9.44 8.07
CA PHE A 3 -2.69 8.21 7.48
C PHE A 3 -1.57 7.54 8.31
N LEU A 4 -0.43 8.21 8.51
CA LEU A 4 0.69 7.66 9.28
C LEU A 4 0.29 7.37 10.75
N ARG A 5 -0.60 8.18 11.32
CA ARG A 5 -1.15 7.93 12.66
C ARG A 5 -1.96 6.64 12.70
N GLN A 6 -2.79 6.41 11.70
CA GLN A 6 -3.61 5.22 11.61
C GLN A 6 -2.77 3.95 11.35
N VAL A 7 -1.72 4.06 10.52
CA VAL A 7 -0.73 2.97 10.36
C VAL A 7 -0.04 2.64 11.68
N ALA A 8 0.29 3.66 12.49
CA ALA A 8 0.85 3.43 13.83
C ALA A 8 -0.10 2.66 14.73
N VAL A 9 -1.38 3.05 14.74
CA VAL A 9 -2.45 2.38 15.52
C VAL A 9 -2.56 0.91 15.09
N ASP A 10 -2.60 0.67 13.78
CA ASP A 10 -2.69 -0.66 13.20
C ASP A 10 -1.47 -1.54 13.60
N LEU A 11 -0.25 -0.99 13.53
CA LEU A 11 0.98 -1.68 13.97
C LEU A 11 0.98 -1.97 15.47
N HIS A 12 0.54 -1.04 16.32
CA HIS A 12 0.44 -1.28 17.77
C HIS A 12 -0.61 -2.34 18.12
N ALA A 13 -1.75 -2.35 17.42
CA ALA A 13 -2.76 -3.39 17.56
C ALA A 13 -2.19 -4.76 17.15
N LEU A 14 -1.51 -4.81 16.01
CA LEU A 14 -0.86 -6.03 15.52
C LEU A 14 0.22 -6.52 16.49
N ARG A 15 1.07 -5.64 17.03
CA ARG A 15 2.08 -5.95 18.05
C ARG A 15 1.46 -6.64 19.26
N THR A 16 0.34 -6.10 19.74
CA THR A 16 -0.34 -6.58 20.94
C THR A 16 -0.89 -7.99 20.75
N GLU A 17 -1.44 -8.27 19.57
CA GLU A 17 -1.93 -9.60 19.19
C GLU A 17 -0.77 -10.57 18.88
N ALA A 18 0.32 -10.06 18.30
CA ALA A 18 1.47 -10.83 17.85
C ALA A 18 2.37 -11.34 18.99
N LYS A 19 2.59 -10.51 20.02
CA LYS A 19 3.70 -10.64 21.00
C LYS A 19 3.82 -11.98 21.72
N ARG A 20 2.73 -12.74 21.85
CA ARG A 20 2.73 -14.04 22.56
C ARG A 20 2.86 -15.25 21.65
N LYS A 21 2.32 -15.17 20.42
CA LYS A 21 2.12 -16.34 19.55
C LYS A 21 2.92 -16.27 18.25
N TYR A 22 3.37 -15.09 17.87
CA TYR A 22 3.93 -14.82 16.54
C TYR A 22 5.21 -13.97 16.66
N PRO A 23 6.32 -14.54 17.16
CA PRO A 23 7.56 -13.80 17.43
C PRO A 23 8.13 -13.12 16.18
N VAL A 24 8.11 -13.81 15.03
CA VAL A 24 8.59 -13.28 13.74
C VAL A 24 7.75 -12.07 13.27
N VAL A 25 6.43 -12.13 13.47
CA VAL A 25 5.54 -11.00 13.16
C VAL A 25 5.83 -9.84 14.10
N LYS A 26 5.94 -10.09 15.41
CA LYS A 26 6.25 -9.07 16.41
C LYS A 26 7.57 -8.36 16.08
N GLU A 27 8.61 -9.08 15.72
CA GLU A 27 9.91 -8.50 15.35
C GLU A 27 9.81 -7.61 14.11
N ALA A 28 9.04 -8.02 13.10
CA ALA A 28 8.78 -7.17 11.95
C ALA A 28 7.99 -5.90 12.32
N VAL A 29 7.01 -6.02 13.22
CA VAL A 29 6.26 -4.86 13.73
C VAL A 29 7.17 -3.90 14.50
N ASP A 30 8.08 -4.42 15.34
CA ASP A 30 9.03 -3.57 16.08
C ASP A 30 9.91 -2.76 15.12
N ARG A 31 10.46 -3.40 14.07
CA ARG A 31 11.20 -2.69 13.01
C ARG A 31 10.36 -1.64 12.28
N ALA A 32 9.11 -1.96 11.96
CA ALA A 32 8.21 -0.99 11.31
C ALA A 32 7.94 0.23 12.22
N LEU A 33 7.77 -0.01 13.52
CA LEU A 33 7.56 1.03 14.52
C LEU A 33 8.81 1.89 14.78
N GLU A 34 10.02 1.36 14.57
CA GLU A 34 11.26 2.15 14.60
C GLU A 34 11.35 3.14 13.42
N VAL A 35 10.84 2.76 12.24
CA VAL A 35 10.87 3.59 11.03
C VAL A 35 9.79 4.68 11.05
N LEU A 36 8.65 4.43 11.71
CA LEU A 36 7.49 5.33 11.64
C LEU A 36 7.75 6.76 12.18
N PRO A 37 8.44 6.97 13.32
CA PRO A 37 8.79 8.30 13.80
C PRO A 37 9.69 9.07 12.83
N LEU A 38 10.64 8.36 12.19
CA LEU A 38 11.52 8.95 11.19
C LEU A 38 10.71 9.40 9.96
N LEU A 39 9.75 8.60 9.49
CA LEU A 39 8.83 9.01 8.44
C LEU A 39 8.01 10.23 8.86
N GLN A 40 7.44 10.25 10.06
CA GLN A 40 6.67 11.41 10.54
C GLN A 40 7.52 12.70 10.59
N GLN A 41 8.78 12.61 10.99
CA GLN A 41 9.72 13.73 10.98
C GLN A 41 10.03 14.21 9.56
N GLN A 42 10.33 13.28 8.64
CA GLN A 42 10.60 13.59 7.23
C GLN A 42 9.39 14.24 6.56
N TYR A 43 8.18 13.71 6.79
CA TYR A 43 6.94 14.32 6.32
C TYR A 43 6.82 15.78 6.79
N ALA A 44 7.06 16.03 8.08
CA ALA A 44 6.99 17.38 8.63
C ALA A 44 8.07 18.30 8.05
N ALA A 45 9.23 17.78 7.66
CA ALA A 45 10.27 18.53 6.96
C ALA A 45 9.85 18.88 5.53
N LEU A 46 9.33 17.91 4.76
CA LEU A 46 8.83 18.11 3.40
C LEU A 46 7.74 19.18 3.35
N VAL A 47 6.76 19.13 4.27
CA VAL A 47 5.71 20.15 4.36
C VAL A 47 6.29 21.56 4.58
N ARG A 48 7.36 21.69 5.37
CA ARG A 48 8.00 22.99 5.64
C ARG A 48 8.78 23.50 4.44
N THR A 49 9.52 22.62 3.76
CA THR A 49 10.40 22.99 2.65
C THR A 49 9.63 23.22 1.35
N GLU A 50 8.76 22.29 0.98
CA GLU A 50 8.05 22.31 -0.32
C GLU A 50 6.75 23.13 -0.25
N ARG A 51 6.30 23.51 0.96
CA ARG A 51 5.01 24.15 1.24
C ARG A 51 3.80 23.35 0.69
N LEU A 52 4.01 22.10 0.33
CA LEU A 52 3.01 21.16 -0.12
C LEU A 52 3.16 19.88 0.70
N ALA A 53 2.05 19.37 1.19
CA ALA A 53 2.01 18.10 1.90
C ALA A 53 2.02 16.93 0.89
N PRO A 54 2.96 15.97 1.01
CA PRO A 54 2.85 14.72 0.27
C PRO A 54 1.47 14.07 0.49
N GLY A 55 0.77 13.79 -0.59
CA GLY A 55 -0.56 13.16 -0.60
C GLY A 55 -0.52 11.66 -0.93
N PRO A 56 -1.69 11.02 -1.10
CA PRO A 56 -1.78 9.66 -1.63
C PRO A 56 -1.00 9.49 -2.94
N GLY A 57 -0.34 8.35 -3.12
CA GLY A 57 0.48 8.02 -4.29
C GLY A 57 1.87 8.65 -4.32
N HIS A 58 2.21 9.48 -3.33
CA HIS A 58 3.57 9.98 -3.21
C HIS A 58 4.52 8.87 -2.73
N SER A 59 5.65 8.68 -3.43
CA SER A 59 6.63 7.61 -3.16
C SER A 59 7.15 7.61 -1.71
N PHE A 60 7.19 8.77 -1.06
CA PHE A 60 7.46 8.93 0.37
C PHE A 60 6.70 7.94 1.29
N PHE A 61 5.45 7.60 0.96
CA PHE A 61 4.65 6.69 1.78
C PHE A 61 4.88 5.21 1.49
N GLN A 62 5.59 4.88 0.41
CA GLN A 62 5.91 3.52 0.01
C GLN A 62 7.05 3.01 0.89
N SER A 63 6.76 2.01 1.72
CA SER A 63 7.74 1.44 2.64
C SER A 63 7.52 -0.05 2.87
N GLU A 64 8.42 -0.86 2.34
CA GLU A 64 8.42 -2.31 2.57
C GLU A 64 8.48 -2.69 4.05
N SER A 65 9.25 -1.94 4.84
CA SER A 65 9.36 -2.16 6.29
C SER A 65 8.00 -2.00 6.99
N VAL A 66 7.14 -1.11 6.50
CA VAL A 66 5.78 -0.90 7.03
C VAL A 66 4.81 -1.96 6.54
N LEU A 67 4.93 -2.43 5.30
CA LEU A 67 4.06 -3.45 4.72
C LEU A 67 4.35 -4.86 5.26
N ARG A 68 5.63 -5.19 5.44
CA ARG A 68 6.13 -6.54 5.75
C ARG A 68 5.43 -7.24 6.94
N PRO A 69 5.14 -6.57 8.08
CA PRO A 69 4.49 -7.23 9.21
C PRO A 69 3.10 -7.78 8.87
N PHE A 70 2.35 -7.07 8.02
CA PHE A 70 1.03 -7.49 7.59
C PHE A 70 1.10 -8.70 6.64
N LEU A 71 2.06 -8.70 5.71
CA LEU A 71 2.30 -9.85 4.82
C LEU A 71 2.72 -11.10 5.59
N LEU A 72 3.62 -10.96 6.57
CA LEU A 72 4.05 -12.07 7.43
C LEU A 72 2.88 -12.63 8.24
N THR A 73 1.99 -11.77 8.71
CA THR A 73 0.77 -12.17 9.42
C THR A 73 -0.14 -13.00 8.50
N CYS A 74 -0.41 -12.52 7.28
CA CYS A 74 -1.23 -13.24 6.31
C CYS A 74 -0.57 -14.53 5.78
N ASN A 75 0.74 -14.68 5.87
CA ASN A 75 1.43 -15.92 5.48
C ASN A 75 1.53 -16.95 6.61
N HIS A 76 1.24 -16.57 7.85
CA HIS A 76 1.41 -17.46 8.99
C HIS A 76 0.32 -18.55 9.01
N THR A 77 0.73 -19.83 8.97
CA THR A 77 -0.16 -21.00 8.79
C THR A 77 -1.35 -21.04 9.73
N ASN A 78 -1.14 -20.70 11.00
CA ASN A 78 -2.17 -20.75 12.05
C ASN A 78 -2.53 -19.36 12.60
N ALA A 79 -2.49 -18.33 11.75
CA ALA A 79 -2.93 -16.99 12.14
C ALA A 79 -4.41 -17.00 12.57
N SER A 80 -4.70 -16.42 13.73
CA SER A 80 -6.08 -16.30 14.21
C SER A 80 -6.90 -15.38 13.29
N HIS A 81 -8.20 -15.62 13.23
CA HIS A 81 -9.15 -14.74 12.53
C HIS A 81 -8.90 -13.25 12.82
N LYS A 82 -8.78 -12.90 14.10
CA LYS A 82 -8.58 -11.52 14.55
C LYS A 82 -7.33 -10.85 13.96
N ILE A 83 -6.19 -11.56 13.95
CA ILE A 83 -4.93 -10.99 13.47
C ILE A 83 -4.92 -10.88 11.94
N LEU A 84 -5.60 -11.79 11.23
CA LEU A 84 -5.79 -11.73 9.78
C LEU A 84 -6.65 -10.52 9.38
N VAL A 85 -7.76 -10.30 10.09
CA VAL A 85 -8.65 -9.13 9.87
C VAL A 85 -7.88 -7.82 10.08
N LEU A 86 -7.05 -7.73 11.13
CA LEU A 86 -6.17 -6.58 11.36
C LEU A 86 -5.22 -6.37 10.18
N ALA A 87 -4.46 -7.39 9.80
CA ALA A 87 -3.46 -7.28 8.74
C ALA A 87 -4.06 -6.92 7.37
N LEU A 88 -5.17 -7.56 6.99
CA LEU A 88 -5.84 -7.26 5.73
C LEU A 88 -6.41 -5.85 5.70
N SER A 89 -6.97 -5.36 6.82
CA SER A 89 -7.47 -3.98 6.90
C SER A 89 -6.35 -2.96 6.73
N SER A 90 -5.17 -3.24 7.27
CA SER A 90 -4.00 -2.37 7.11
C SER A 90 -3.44 -2.44 5.69
N ILE A 91 -3.40 -3.61 5.06
CA ILE A 91 -3.03 -3.73 3.63
C ILE A 91 -4.00 -2.92 2.76
N GLN A 92 -5.32 -3.05 2.96
CA GLN A 92 -6.32 -2.24 2.25
C GLN A 92 -6.08 -0.74 2.44
N ARG A 93 -5.71 -0.31 3.65
CA ARG A 93 -5.40 1.09 3.93
C ARG A 93 -4.18 1.57 3.16
N LEU A 94 -3.09 0.80 3.16
CA LEU A 94 -1.88 1.11 2.39
C LEU A 94 -2.18 1.16 0.88
N VAL A 95 -2.95 0.19 0.37
CA VAL A 95 -3.40 0.14 -1.03
C VAL A 95 -4.24 1.37 -1.36
N SER A 96 -5.23 1.72 -0.53
CA SER A 96 -6.10 2.89 -0.77
C SER A 96 -5.37 4.23 -0.77
N TRP A 97 -4.21 4.30 -0.10
CA TRP A 97 -3.36 5.49 -0.08
C TRP A 97 -2.29 5.47 -1.18
N ASP A 98 -2.26 4.41 -2.01
CA ASP A 98 -1.22 4.16 -3.00
C ASP A 98 0.20 4.19 -2.37
N ALA A 99 0.29 3.61 -1.17
CA ALA A 99 1.49 3.54 -0.32
C ALA A 99 2.19 2.16 -0.43
N ILE A 100 2.05 1.50 -1.57
CA ILE A 100 2.62 0.19 -1.85
C ILE A 100 3.64 0.32 -2.98
N GLU A 101 4.83 -0.26 -2.81
CA GLU A 101 5.80 -0.34 -3.91
C GLU A 101 5.26 -1.28 -5.01
N PRO A 102 5.42 -0.94 -6.31
CA PRO A 102 4.94 -1.80 -7.40
C PRO A 102 5.45 -3.25 -7.33
N ALA A 103 6.68 -3.44 -6.85
CA ALA A 103 7.30 -4.76 -6.67
C ALA A 103 6.55 -5.65 -5.66
N SER A 104 5.77 -5.05 -4.75
CA SER A 104 5.12 -5.74 -3.64
C SER A 104 3.70 -6.17 -3.93
N VAL A 105 3.13 -5.73 -5.05
CA VAL A 105 1.79 -6.17 -5.50
C VAL A 105 1.73 -7.69 -5.65
N GLY A 106 2.78 -8.31 -6.23
CA GLY A 106 2.84 -9.77 -6.37
C GLY A 106 2.83 -10.50 -5.02
N SER A 107 3.54 -9.96 -4.02
CA SER A 107 3.55 -10.48 -2.65
C SER A 107 2.17 -10.36 -1.99
N ILE A 108 1.47 -9.24 -2.18
CA ILE A 108 0.11 -9.04 -1.68
C ILE A 108 -0.84 -10.06 -2.32
N LEU A 109 -0.85 -10.17 -3.65
CA LEU A 109 -1.71 -11.12 -4.36
C LEU A 109 -1.47 -12.56 -3.90
N ARG A 110 -0.20 -12.94 -3.69
CA ARG A 110 0.17 -14.25 -3.18
C ARG A 110 -0.44 -14.52 -1.80
N VAL A 111 -0.33 -13.58 -0.85
CA VAL A 111 -0.91 -13.80 0.49
C VAL A 111 -2.43 -13.83 0.46
N LEU A 112 -3.05 -13.04 -0.42
CA LEU A 112 -4.51 -13.05 -0.59
C LEU A 112 -4.99 -14.40 -1.13
N GLN A 113 -4.30 -14.96 -2.13
CA GLN A 113 -4.59 -16.28 -2.68
C GLN A 113 -4.47 -17.37 -1.61
N ILE A 114 -3.33 -17.39 -0.89
CA ILE A 114 -3.10 -18.38 0.19
C ILE A 114 -4.22 -18.33 1.23
N GLN A 115 -4.67 -17.12 1.59
CA GLN A 115 -5.75 -16.96 2.55
C GLN A 115 -7.12 -17.35 1.99
N ALA A 116 -7.39 -17.10 0.70
CA ALA A 116 -8.64 -17.50 0.05
C ALA A 116 -8.80 -19.03 0.05
N GLU A 117 -7.72 -19.77 -0.12
CA GLU A 117 -7.72 -21.24 -0.12
C GLU A 117 -7.88 -21.85 1.29
N LYS A 118 -7.41 -21.14 2.32
CA LYS A 118 -7.28 -21.70 3.69
C LYS A 118 -8.35 -21.25 4.66
N THR A 119 -8.89 -20.05 4.50
CA THR A 119 -9.75 -19.44 5.51
C THR A 119 -11.20 -19.89 5.39
N ALA A 120 -11.79 -20.36 6.49
CA ALA A 120 -13.23 -20.63 6.59
C ALA A 120 -14.01 -19.40 7.10
N TYR A 121 -13.34 -18.29 7.39
CA TYR A 121 -13.95 -17.13 8.03
C TYR A 121 -14.49 -16.13 7.00
N THR A 122 -15.80 -15.92 7.00
CA THR A 122 -16.48 -14.99 6.06
C THR A 122 -15.90 -13.58 6.09
N ASP A 123 -15.62 -12.99 7.25
CA ASP A 123 -15.10 -11.61 7.30
C ASP A 123 -13.69 -11.51 6.69
N VAL A 124 -12.89 -12.58 6.79
CA VAL A 124 -11.59 -12.64 6.11
C VAL A 124 -11.84 -12.71 4.61
N GLN A 125 -12.73 -13.59 4.13
CA GLN A 125 -13.07 -13.71 2.71
C GLN A 125 -13.55 -12.39 2.11
N VAL A 126 -14.43 -11.66 2.81
CA VAL A 126 -14.91 -10.33 2.38
C VAL A 126 -13.75 -9.36 2.25
N LYS A 127 -12.82 -9.32 3.23
CA LYS A 127 -11.64 -8.47 3.14
C LYS A 127 -10.72 -8.86 1.98
N LEU A 128 -10.53 -10.14 1.72
CA LEU A 128 -9.74 -10.60 0.57
C LEU A 128 -10.32 -10.06 -0.73
N LEU A 129 -11.63 -10.23 -0.95
CA LEU A 129 -12.32 -9.75 -2.14
C LEU A 129 -12.23 -8.23 -2.27
N GLN A 130 -12.43 -7.50 -1.18
CA GLN A 130 -12.28 -6.04 -1.15
C GLN A 130 -10.87 -5.58 -1.52
N THR A 131 -9.83 -6.26 -1.00
CA THR A 131 -8.43 -5.92 -1.33
C THR A 131 -8.12 -6.21 -2.79
N VAL A 132 -8.56 -7.35 -3.32
CA VAL A 132 -8.39 -7.68 -4.75
C VAL A 132 -9.09 -6.64 -5.63
N LEU A 133 -10.33 -6.27 -5.29
CA LEU A 133 -11.07 -5.24 -6.03
C LEU A 133 -10.31 -3.90 -6.03
N GLN A 134 -9.81 -3.46 -4.87
CA GLN A 134 -9.02 -2.22 -4.78
C GLN A 134 -7.76 -2.27 -5.67
N LEU A 135 -7.00 -3.37 -5.63
CA LEU A 135 -5.82 -3.55 -6.47
C LEU A 135 -6.17 -3.51 -7.97
N MET A 136 -7.27 -4.16 -8.36
CA MET A 136 -7.73 -4.16 -9.76
C MET A 136 -8.17 -2.77 -10.21
N THR A 137 -8.89 -2.03 -9.38
CA THR A 137 -9.28 -0.64 -9.68
C THR A 137 -8.05 0.25 -9.86
N LEU A 138 -7.05 0.16 -8.98
CA LEU A 138 -5.81 0.93 -9.12
C LEU A 138 -5.03 0.57 -10.40
N ALA A 139 -4.92 -0.71 -10.73
CA ALA A 139 -4.28 -1.17 -11.95
C ALA A 139 -5.00 -0.67 -13.22
N TYR A 140 -6.34 -0.69 -13.20
CA TYR A 140 -7.16 -0.17 -14.29
C TYR A 140 -6.96 1.34 -14.49
N GLU A 141 -6.97 2.11 -13.40
CA GLU A 141 -6.73 3.55 -13.44
C GLU A 141 -5.31 3.89 -13.93
N ALA A 142 -4.29 3.16 -13.47
CA ALA A 142 -2.92 3.33 -13.94
C ALA A 142 -2.81 3.11 -15.46
N THR A 143 -3.42 2.03 -15.95
CA THR A 143 -3.46 1.72 -17.39
C THR A 143 -4.14 2.84 -18.20
N ASN A 144 -5.21 3.44 -17.67
CA ASN A 144 -5.91 4.53 -18.35
C ASN A 144 -5.12 5.84 -18.34
N ARG A 145 -4.38 6.14 -17.26
CA ARG A 145 -3.47 7.29 -17.19
C ARG A 145 -2.37 7.20 -18.26
N ASP A 146 -1.77 6.02 -18.41
CA ASP A 146 -0.71 5.80 -19.41
C ASP A 146 -1.21 5.97 -20.85
N LYS A 147 -2.41 5.45 -21.15
CA LYS A 147 -3.06 5.67 -22.45
C LYS A 147 -3.32 7.16 -22.71
N GLY A 148 -3.84 7.88 -21.72
CA GLY A 148 -4.06 9.33 -21.81
C GLY A 148 -2.78 10.13 -22.04
N ALA A 149 -1.68 9.74 -21.38
CA ALA A 149 -0.37 10.36 -21.58
C ALA A 149 0.20 10.10 -22.98
N ALA A 150 0.05 8.87 -23.51
CA ALA A 150 0.48 8.52 -24.86
C ALA A 150 -0.28 9.31 -25.95
N VAL A 151 -1.60 9.48 -25.78
CA VAL A 151 -2.43 10.29 -26.70
C VAL A 151 -1.99 11.77 -26.70
N LYS A 152 -1.71 12.36 -25.52
CA LYS A 152 -1.24 13.75 -25.42
C LYS A 152 0.11 13.98 -26.11
N ARG A 153 1.06 13.05 -25.96
CA ARG A 153 2.38 13.14 -26.63
C ARG A 153 2.26 13.03 -28.15
N THR A 154 1.36 12.18 -28.64
CA THR A 154 1.12 12.01 -30.08
C THR A 154 0.48 13.27 -30.68
N GLY A 155 -0.46 13.91 -29.98
CA GLY A 155 -1.08 15.17 -30.42
C GLY A 155 -0.12 16.36 -30.48
N GLN A 156 0.84 16.46 -29.54
CA GLN A 156 1.87 17.51 -29.58
C GLN A 156 2.86 17.33 -30.74
N HIS A 157 3.13 16.10 -31.16
CA HIS A 157 4.05 15.81 -32.27
C HIS A 157 3.43 16.15 -33.64
N VAL A 158 2.11 16.08 -33.77
CA VAL A 158 1.38 16.46 -35.00
C VAL A 158 1.28 17.99 -35.14
N LEU A 159 1.09 18.71 -34.04
CA LEU A 159 1.04 20.19 -34.03
C LEU A 159 2.42 20.85 -34.25
N GLY A 160 3.51 20.14 -33.98
CA GLY A 160 4.88 20.61 -34.24
C GLY A 160 5.33 20.51 -35.71
N THR A 161 4.60 19.77 -36.55
CA THR A 161 4.92 19.60 -37.97
C THR A 161 4.15 20.55 -38.90
N GLU A 162 3.11 21.23 -38.42
CA GLU A 162 2.32 22.19 -39.21
C GLU A 162 2.91 23.62 -39.22
N SER A 163 3.92 23.91 -38.39
CA SER A 163 4.60 25.21 -38.34
C SER A 163 5.79 25.36 -39.30
N LEU A 164 6.11 24.32 -40.09
CA LEU A 164 7.22 24.32 -41.07
C LEU A 164 6.75 24.45 -42.53
N PHE A 165 5.45 24.68 -42.77
CA PHE A 165 4.87 24.76 -44.13
C PHE A 165 4.16 26.11 -44.39
N ASN A 166 4.66 27.20 -43.81
CA ASN A 166 4.23 28.54 -44.15
C ASN A 166 5.47 29.46 -44.24
N GLU A 167 6.25 29.28 -45.30
CA GLU A 167 7.12 30.32 -45.87
C GLU A 167 6.49 30.84 -47.17
#